data_AF-A0A8J6SFX0-F1
#
_entry.id   AF-A0A8J6SFX0-F1
#
_cell.length_a   1.000
_cell.length_b   1.000
_cell.length_c   1.000
_cell.angle_alpha   90.00
_cell.angle_beta   90.00
_cell.angle_gamma   90.00
#
_symmetry.space_group_name_H-M   'P 1'
#
loop_
_entity.id
_entity.type
_entity.pdbx_description
1 polymer ?
#
loop_
_entity_poly.entity_id
_entity_poly.type
_entity_poly.pdbx_seq_one_letter_code
_entity_poly.pdbx_strand_id
1 'polypeptide(L)' 'MGDSKRRKEALGENYGQQAYILPWLPITKTQAQQFVKWSNRGAWIGISFLIGTWVTIRFIGPSFGWWQVN' A
#
# COMPACT_ATOMS: atom_id res chain seq x y z
N MET A 1 17.76 8.10 -24.58
CA MET A 1 17.15 6.89 -25.18
C MET A 1 18.03 5.62 -25.09
N GLY A 2 19.21 5.65 -24.43
CA GLY A 2 20.16 4.52 -24.43
C GLY A 2 20.05 3.54 -23.25
N ASP A 3 19.57 3.99 -22.09
CA ASP A 3 19.57 3.17 -20.87
C ASP A 3 18.64 1.97 -20.95
N SER A 4 17.49 2.12 -21.61
CA SER A 4 16.53 1.04 -21.81
C SER A 4 17.09 -0.10 -22.68
N LYS A 5 17.90 0.22 -23.70
CA LYS A 5 18.57 -0.78 -24.56
C LYS A 5 19.71 -1.49 -23.82
N ARG A 6 20.55 -0.76 -23.09
CA ARG A 6 21.62 -1.34 -22.26
C ARG A 6 21.07 -2.27 -21.17
N ARG A 7 19.94 -1.91 -20.55
CA ARG A 7 19.26 -2.77 -19.56
C ARG A 7 18.65 -4.02 -20.20
N LYS A 8 18.17 -3.94 -21.44
CA LYS A 8 17.72 -5.12 -22.22
C LYS A 8 18.87 -6.08 -22.51
N GLU A 9 19.99 -5.57 -22.99
CA GLU A 9 21.16 -6.37 -23.34
C GLU A 9 21.81 -7.03 -22.11
N ALA A 10 21.90 -6.31 -20.98
CA ALA A 10 22.46 -6.87 -19.75
C ALA A 10 21.58 -7.93 -19.06
N LEU A 11 20.26 -7.86 -19.25
CA LEU A 11 19.30 -8.80 -18.63
C LEU A 11 18.91 -9.95 -19.58
N GLY A 12 19.15 -9.83 -20.88
CA GLY A 12 18.94 -10.90 -21.87
C GLY A 12 17.56 -11.55 -21.75
N GLU A 13 17.54 -12.88 -21.63
CA GLU A 13 16.32 -13.70 -21.49
C GLU A 13 15.53 -13.43 -20.19
N ASN A 14 16.18 -12.81 -19.20
CA ASN A 14 15.55 -12.42 -17.94
C ASN A 14 14.91 -11.02 -18.02
N TYR A 15 15.04 -10.31 -19.14
CA TYR A 15 14.40 -9.01 -19.31
C TYR A 15 12.88 -9.14 -19.42
N GLY A 16 12.17 -8.70 -18.38
CA GLY A 16 10.71 -8.83 -18.28
C GLY A 16 10.25 -10.11 -17.58
N GLN A 17 11.16 -10.98 -17.16
CA GLN A 17 10.83 -12.09 -16.28
C GLN A 17 10.61 -11.59 -14.84
N GLN A 18 9.57 -12.12 -14.19
CA GLN A 18 9.24 -11.78 -12.81
C GLN A 18 10.34 -12.32 -11.91
N ALA A 19 11.28 -11.45 -11.51
CA ALA A 19 12.36 -11.83 -10.62
C ALA A 19 11.77 -12.51 -9.37
N TYR A 20 12.14 -13.76 -9.14
CA TYR A 20 11.93 -14.40 -7.84
C TYR A 20 12.86 -13.73 -6.84
N ILE A 21 12.36 -13.40 -5.64
CA ILE A 21 13.19 -12.73 -4.61
C ILE A 21 14.32 -13.64 -4.14
N LEU A 22 14.05 -14.96 -4.12
CA LEU A 22 14.96 -16.01 -3.71
C LEU A 22 14.77 -17.21 -4.67
N PRO A 23 15.84 -17.84 -5.17
CA PRO A 23 15.75 -18.94 -6.16
C PRO A 23 15.17 -20.24 -5.59
N TRP A 24 15.10 -20.39 -4.26
CA TRP A 24 14.61 -21.60 -3.57
C TRP A 24 13.20 -21.46 -3.01
N LEU A 25 12.61 -20.25 -3.05
CA LEU A 25 11.30 -19.97 -2.49
C LEU A 25 10.43 -19.32 -3.58
N PRO A 26 9.29 -19.92 -3.97
CA PRO A 26 8.45 -19.45 -5.08
C PRO A 26 7.63 -18.20 -4.70
N ILE A 27 8.24 -17.21 -4.05
CA ILE A 27 7.66 -15.89 -3.82
C ILE A 27 8.14 -14.98 -4.93
N THR A 28 7.24 -14.68 -5.85
CA THR A 28 7.47 -13.73 -6.93
C THR A 28 7.55 -12.30 -6.35
N LYS A 29 8.44 -11.45 -6.90
CA LYS A 29 8.44 -10.01 -6.55
C LYS A 29 7.05 -9.38 -6.71
N THR A 30 6.24 -9.89 -7.64
CA THR A 30 4.89 -9.42 -7.93
C THR A 30 3.93 -9.66 -6.76
N GLN A 31 3.96 -10.82 -6.11
CA GLN A 31 3.13 -11.09 -4.91
C GLN A 31 3.50 -10.19 -3.74
N ALA A 32 4.80 -9.99 -3.48
CA ALA A 32 5.24 -9.09 -2.42
C ALA A 32 4.81 -7.64 -2.68
N GLN A 33 4.94 -7.17 -3.92
CA GLN A 33 4.48 -5.84 -4.31
C GLN A 33 2.95 -5.69 -4.18
N GLN A 34 2.19 -6.70 -4.57
CA GLN A 34 0.73 -6.70 -4.42
C GLN A 34 0.32 -6.68 -2.95
N PHE A 35 0.98 -7.47 -2.10
CA PHE A 35 0.75 -7.48 -0.66
C PHE A 35 1.00 -6.10 -0.05
N VAL A 36 2.19 -5.51 -0.29
CA VAL A 36 2.52 -4.17 0.22
C VAL A 36 1.53 -3.12 -0.28
N LYS A 37 1.14 -3.19 -1.55
CA LYS A 37 0.13 -2.28 -2.13
C LYS A 37 -1.21 -2.40 -1.42
N TRP A 38 -1.63 -3.63 -1.12
CA TRP A 38 -2.89 -3.88 -0.43
C TRP A 38 -2.83 -3.45 1.04
N SER A 39 -1.75 -3.76 1.76
CA SER A 39 -1.54 -3.32 3.14
C SER A 39 -1.48 -1.81 3.26
N ASN A 40 -0.79 -1.11 2.33
CA ASN A 40 -0.74 0.34 2.33
C ASN A 40 -2.12 0.96 2.09
N ARG A 41 -2.92 0.36 1.21
CA ARG A 41 -4.31 0.77 0.99
C ARG A 41 -5.17 0.52 2.23
N GLY A 42 -5.00 -0.62 2.89
CA GLY A 42 -5.67 -0.94 4.16
C GLY A 42 -5.31 0.03 5.29
N ALA A 43 -4.03 0.42 5.39
CA ALA A 43 -3.57 1.39 6.37
C ALA A 43 -4.26 2.76 6.17
N TRP A 44 -4.36 3.23 4.94
CA TRP A 44 -5.08 4.47 4.63
C TRP A 44 -6.57 4.40 4.97
N ILE A 45 -7.21 3.25 4.78
CA ILE A 45 -8.60 3.03 5.19
C ILE A 45 -8.72 3.11 6.72
N GLY A 46 -7.82 2.46 7.45
CA GLY A 46 -7.79 2.51 8.91
C GLY A 46 -7.59 3.92 9.46
N ILE A 47 -6.67 4.69 8.87
CA ILE A 47 -6.44 6.09 9.23
C ILE A 47 -7.68 6.94 8.96
N SER A 48 -8.28 6.79 7.78
CA SER A 48 -9.50 7.54 7.40
C SER A 48 -10.66 7.19 8.33
N PHE A 49 -10.79 5.93 8.71
CA PHE A 49 -11.81 5.46 9.64
C PHE A 49 -11.60 6.06 11.04
N LEU A 50 -10.38 6.01 11.57
CA LEU A 50 -10.04 6.61 12.86
C LEU A 50 -10.35 8.10 12.89
N ILE A 51 -9.96 8.84 11.86
CA ILE A 51 -10.27 10.28 11.73
C ILE A 51 -11.78 10.49 11.65
N GLY A 52 -12.47 9.72 10.81
CA GLY A 52 -13.92 9.78 10.66
C GLY A 52 -14.64 9.56 11.99
N THR A 53 -14.30 8.50 12.71
CA THR A 53 -14.86 8.21 14.04
C THR A 53 -14.54 9.32 15.03
N TRP A 54 -13.30 9.82 15.06
CA TRP A 54 -12.91 10.92 15.94
C TRP A 54 -13.73 12.19 15.66
N VAL A 55 -13.90 12.56 14.39
CA VAL A 55 -14.73 13.69 13.97
C VAL A 55 -16.19 13.45 14.34
N THR A 56 -16.74 12.27 14.05
CA THR A 56 -18.10 11.89 14.44
C THR A 56 -18.30 12.08 15.95
N ILE A 57 -17.44 11.51 16.79
CA ILE A 57 -17.53 11.68 18.25
C ILE A 57 -17.40 13.17 18.62
N ARG A 58 -16.43 13.90 18.06
CA ARG A 58 -16.12 15.26 18.47
C ARG A 58 -17.18 16.29 18.07
N PHE A 59 -17.89 16.07 16.96
CA PHE A 59 -18.85 17.02 16.41
C PHE A 59 -20.29 16.55 16.56
N ILE A 60 -20.59 15.29 16.22
CA ILE A 60 -21.95 14.74 16.34
C ILE A 60 -22.31 14.59 17.82
N GLY A 61 -21.39 14.10 18.66
CA GLY A 61 -21.63 13.97 20.11
C GLY A 61 -22.11 15.27 20.77
N PRO A 62 -21.39 16.40 20.65
CA PRO A 62 -21.83 17.67 21.19
C PRO A 62 -23.06 18.27 20.49
N SER A 63 -23.17 18.12 19.16
CA SER A 63 -24.31 18.67 18.41
C SER A 63 -25.64 17.97 18.76
N PHE A 64 -25.58 16.68 19.10
CA PHE A 64 -26.73 15.90 19.58
C PHE A 64 -26.87 15.93 21.12
N GLY A 65 -26.01 16.66 21.84
CA GLY A 65 -26.07 16.82 23.28
C GLY A 65 -25.67 15.59 24.10
N TRP A 66 -24.99 14.60 23.50
CA TRP A 66 -24.56 13.39 24.20
C TRP A 66 -23.46 13.64 25.25
N TRP A 67 -22.62 14.67 25.05
CA TRP A 67 -21.70 15.20 26.06
C TRP A 67 -21.30 16.64 25.72
N GLN A 68 -20.98 17.41 26.76
CA GLN A 68 -20.43 18.76 26.58
C GLN A 68 -18.91 18.72 26.55
N VAL A 69 -18.35 19.53 25.67
CA VAL A 69 -16.92 19.84 25.72
C VAL A 69 -16.81 21.12 26.52
N ASN A 70 -16.24 20.99 27.71
CA ASN A 70 -16.07 22.06 28.68
C ASN A 70 -15.18 23.19 28.15
#